data_AF-A0A6P5A281-F1
#
_entry.id   AF-A0A6P5A281-F1
#
_cell.length_a   1.000
_cell.length_b   1.000
_cell.length_c   1.000
_cell.angle_alpha   90.00
_cell.angle_beta   90.00
_cell.angle_gamma   90.00
#
_symmetry.space_group_name_H-M   'P 1'
#
loop_
_entity.id
_entity.type
_entity.pdbx_description
1 polymer ?
#
loop_
_entity_poly.entity_id
_entity_poly.type
_entity_poly.pdbx_seq_one_letter_code
_entity_poly.pdbx_strand_id
1 'polypeptide(L)'
;MSCHRLSSRALQEFVNTFRLTRDLTVGPSTAKIFFTARNYLAGKIPGGMVFAVDKWPDYTAVMCASGEGTYKFMQDIETYTFYWENKDGLLQLLREDKLVDWGKNFTIAAFSEKGLPVLNHVCRQMGKPAPQQDNLVQVHTAFHPNVLPATDR
;
A
#
# COMPACT_ATOMS: atom_id res chain seq x y z
N MET A 1 14.90 4.57 -11.55
CA MET A 1 14.07 5.79 -11.41
C MET A 1 13.56 5.81 -9.98
N SER A 2 13.50 6.99 -9.36
CA SER A 2 13.07 7.12 -7.95
C SER A 2 11.57 7.38 -7.90
N CYS A 3 10.87 6.78 -6.94
CA CYS A 3 9.46 7.06 -6.68
C CYS A 3 9.28 8.47 -6.12
N HIS A 4 8.08 9.03 -6.32
CA HIS A 4 7.74 10.38 -5.90
C HIS A 4 6.74 10.36 -4.75
N ARG A 5 7.13 10.91 -3.58
CA ARG A 5 6.18 11.23 -2.51
C ARG A 5 5.37 12.46 -2.90
N LEU A 6 4.05 12.37 -2.81
CA LEU A 6 3.14 13.45 -3.20
C LEU A 6 3.08 14.50 -2.09
N SER A 7 3.30 15.76 -2.46
CA SER A 7 2.96 16.92 -1.60
C SER A 7 1.44 17.06 -1.48
N SER A 8 0.93 17.85 -0.54
CA SER A 8 -0.52 18.10 -0.42
C SER A 8 -1.13 18.63 -1.72
N ARG A 9 -0.40 19.46 -2.46
CA ARG A 9 -0.83 19.97 -3.78
C ARG A 9 -0.89 18.85 -4.81
N ALA A 10 0.17 18.05 -4.94
CA ALA A 10 0.19 16.93 -5.89
C ALA A 10 -0.85 15.86 -5.52
N LEU A 11 -1.10 15.65 -4.22
CA LEU A 11 -2.17 14.76 -3.74
C LEU A 11 -3.56 15.30 -4.08
N GLN A 12 -3.77 16.61 -4.01
CA GLN A 12 -5.03 17.24 -4.44
C GLN A 12 -5.23 17.09 -5.95
N GLU A 13 -4.17 17.29 -6.74
CA GLU A 13 -4.19 17.04 -8.18
C GLU A 13 -4.48 15.57 -8.48
N PHE A 14 -3.83 14.64 -7.75
CA PHE A 14 -4.09 13.21 -7.83
C PHE A 14 -5.56 12.89 -7.57
N VAL A 15 -6.16 13.36 -6.47
CA VAL A 15 -7.59 13.07 -6.21
C VAL A 15 -8.51 13.62 -7.31
N ASN A 16 -8.14 14.73 -7.95
CA ASN A 16 -8.95 15.32 -9.02
C ASN A 16 -8.82 14.56 -10.35
N THR A 17 -7.66 13.97 -10.63
CA THR A 17 -7.38 13.24 -11.88
C THR A 17 -7.56 11.73 -11.76
N PHE A 18 -7.47 11.20 -10.54
CA PHE A 18 -7.63 9.79 -10.22
C PHE A 18 -9.07 9.40 -10.46
N ARG A 19 -9.34 8.93 -11.68
CA ARG A 19 -10.64 8.42 -12.06
C ARG A 19 -10.87 7.10 -11.34
N LEU A 20 -11.75 7.14 -10.33
CA LEU A 20 -12.60 5.99 -10.07
C LEU A 20 -13.44 5.81 -11.34
N THR A 21 -13.02 4.95 -12.26
CA THR A 21 -13.93 4.52 -13.32
C THR A 21 -15.18 3.97 -12.61
N ARG A 22 -16.36 4.43 -13.02
CA ARG A 22 -17.66 4.03 -12.42
C ARG A 22 -17.86 2.52 -12.38
N ASP A 23 -17.09 1.82 -13.20
CA ASP A 23 -16.80 0.40 -13.06
C ASP A 23 -15.98 0.18 -11.77
N LEU A 24 -16.67 -0.19 -10.69
CA LEU A 24 -16.07 -0.74 -9.45
C LEU A 24 -15.25 -2.04 -9.70
N THR A 25 -14.94 -2.36 -10.96
CA THR A 25 -13.95 -3.35 -11.39
C THR A 25 -12.51 -2.90 -11.09
N VAL A 26 -12.31 -1.61 -10.78
CA VAL A 26 -11.08 -1.13 -10.12
C VAL A 26 -11.07 -1.69 -8.71
N GLY A 27 -10.31 -2.76 -8.52
CA GLY A 27 -10.32 -3.59 -7.31
C GLY A 27 -10.16 -2.82 -5.99
N PRO A 28 -10.36 -3.50 -4.84
CA PRO A 28 -10.55 -2.88 -3.53
C PRO A 28 -9.44 -1.91 -3.10
N SER A 29 -8.21 -2.06 -3.62
CA SER A 29 -7.10 -1.12 -3.39
C SER A 29 -7.34 0.28 -3.97
N THR A 30 -7.91 0.39 -5.16
CA THR A 30 -8.11 1.68 -5.84
C THR A 30 -9.09 2.57 -5.09
N ALA A 31 -10.25 2.00 -4.71
CA ALA A 31 -11.25 2.70 -3.92
C ALA A 31 -10.68 3.14 -2.56
N LYS A 32 -9.92 2.25 -1.91
CA LYS A 32 -9.27 2.56 -0.62
C LYS A 32 -8.30 3.73 -0.74
N ILE A 33 -7.42 3.75 -1.73
CA ILE A 33 -6.46 4.86 -1.94
C ILE A 33 -7.21 6.18 -2.17
N PHE A 34 -8.22 6.19 -3.05
CA PHE A 34 -8.98 7.41 -3.35
C PHE A 34 -9.68 7.98 -2.11
N PHE A 35 -10.46 7.16 -1.40
CA PHE A 35 -11.19 7.63 -0.22
C PHE A 35 -10.25 8.01 0.93
N THR A 36 -9.12 7.32 1.07
CA THR A 36 -8.10 7.67 2.07
C THR A 36 -7.47 9.02 1.74
N ALA A 37 -7.05 9.26 0.50
CA ALA A 37 -6.49 10.54 0.06
C ALA A 37 -7.48 11.69 0.25
N ARG A 38 -8.73 11.52 -0.17
CA ARG A 38 -9.79 12.53 -0.02
C ARG A 38 -10.08 12.84 1.45
N ASN A 39 -10.20 11.82 2.31
CA ASN A 39 -10.46 12.03 3.73
C ASN A 39 -9.27 12.66 4.46
N TYR A 40 -8.04 12.32 4.06
CA TYR A 40 -6.83 12.94 4.57
C TYR A 40 -6.75 14.44 4.21
N LEU A 41 -6.97 14.79 2.94
CA LEU A 41 -7.02 16.20 2.49
C LEU A 41 -8.14 17.00 3.18
N ALA A 42 -9.24 16.34 3.56
CA ALA A 42 -10.33 16.95 4.31
C ALA A 42 -10.09 17.03 5.83
N GLY A 43 -8.91 16.62 6.32
CA GLY A 43 -8.57 16.65 7.75
C GLY A 43 -9.32 15.62 8.61
N LYS A 44 -9.97 14.62 8.00
CA LYS A 44 -10.74 13.58 8.70
C LYS A 44 -9.90 12.43 9.20
N ILE A 45 -8.69 12.28 8.66
CA ILE A 45 -7.70 11.29 9.11
C ILE A 45 -6.65 12.08 9.91
N PRO A 46 -6.60 11.92 11.24
CA PRO A 46 -5.55 12.56 12.04
C PRO A 46 -4.19 11.92 11.73
N GLY A 47 -3.10 12.62 12.06
CA GLY A 47 -1.73 12.13 11.90
C GLY A 47 -1.14 12.28 10.50
N GLY A 48 0.00 11.65 10.26
CA GLY A 48 0.69 11.63 8.97
C GLY A 48 0.13 10.55 8.05
N MET A 49 0.04 10.85 6.75
CA MET A 49 -0.16 9.85 5.70
C MET A 49 0.90 10.05 4.63
N VAL A 50 1.44 8.95 4.10
CA VAL A 50 2.36 8.98 2.97
C VAL A 50 1.60 8.50 1.73
N PHE A 51 1.67 9.29 0.67
CA PHE A 51 1.23 8.89 -0.67
C PHE A 51 2.44 8.95 -1.59
N ALA A 52 2.69 7.88 -2.33
CA ALA A 52 3.81 7.80 -3.24
C ALA A 52 3.39 7.16 -4.57
N VAL A 53 4.07 7.56 -5.65
CA VAL A 53 3.85 7.03 -7.00
C VAL A 53 5.17 6.64 -7.64
N ASP A 54 5.12 5.75 -8.63
CA ASP A 54 6.30 5.35 -9.42
C ASP A 54 6.89 6.52 -10.25
N LYS A 55 6.02 7.38 -10.78
CA LYS A 55 6.35 8.58 -11.56
C LYS A 55 5.23 9.60 -11.45
N TRP A 56 5.54 10.88 -11.64
CA TRP A 56 4.54 11.96 -11.61
C TRP A 56 4.74 12.90 -12.81
N PRO A 57 3.67 13.36 -13.49
CA PRO A 57 2.24 13.14 -13.20
C PRO A 57 1.64 11.85 -13.77
N ASP A 58 2.33 11.18 -14.70
CA ASP A 58 1.81 10.00 -15.43
C ASP A 58 2.03 8.68 -14.68
N TYR A 59 1.61 8.61 -13.42
CA TYR A 59 1.80 7.44 -12.54
C TYR A 59 1.18 6.17 -13.13
N THR A 60 1.83 5.03 -12.91
CA THR A 60 1.29 3.69 -13.21
C THR A 60 1.19 2.81 -11.98
N ALA A 61 1.70 3.27 -10.84
CA ALA A 61 1.50 2.64 -9.54
C ALA A 61 1.43 3.69 -8.44
N VAL A 62 0.65 3.39 -7.41
CA VAL A 62 0.38 4.27 -6.27
C VAL A 62 0.47 3.44 -4.99
N MET A 63 1.11 4.00 -3.98
CA MET A 63 1.13 3.47 -2.62
C MET A 63 0.55 4.53 -1.67
N CYS A 64 -0.24 4.09 -0.70
CA CYS A 64 -0.50 4.88 0.49
C CYS A 64 -0.15 4.11 1.76
N ALA A 65 0.41 4.81 2.75
CA ALA A 65 0.77 4.26 4.05
C ALA A 65 0.33 5.19 5.17
N SER A 66 -0.10 4.59 6.28
CA SER A 66 -0.32 5.29 7.55
C SER A 66 1.03 5.70 8.15
N GLY A 67 1.22 6.98 8.46
CA GLY A 67 2.41 7.49 9.14
C GLY A 67 2.28 7.55 10.66
N GLU A 68 3.10 8.37 11.28
CA GLU A 68 3.07 8.62 12.72
C GLU A 68 1.78 9.36 13.12
N GLY A 69 1.18 8.95 14.24
CA GLY A 69 -0.03 9.58 14.79
C GLY A 69 -1.31 9.33 14.01
N THR A 70 -1.31 8.50 12.95
CA THR A 70 -2.56 8.13 12.28
C THR A 70 -3.42 7.28 13.21
N TYR A 71 -4.73 7.55 13.28
CA TYR A 71 -5.64 6.71 14.07
C TYR A 71 -5.65 5.29 13.50
N LYS A 72 -4.93 4.39 14.18
CA LYS A 72 -4.80 2.98 13.79
C LYS A 72 -6.06 2.26 14.26
N PHE A 73 -7.14 2.32 13.47
CA PHE A 73 -8.45 1.83 13.91
C PHE A 73 -8.49 0.34 14.28
N MET A 74 -7.46 -0.48 14.00
CA MET A 74 -7.45 -1.88 14.49
C MET A 74 -6.11 -2.49 14.92
N GLN A 75 -4.93 -1.97 14.58
CA GLN A 75 -3.67 -2.60 15.02
C GLN A 75 -2.54 -1.57 15.04
N ASP A 76 -1.61 -1.68 15.99
CA ASP A 76 -0.36 -0.90 16.06
C ASP A 76 0.58 -1.05 14.83
N ILE A 77 0.11 -1.73 13.79
CA ILE A 77 0.82 -2.19 12.62
C ILE A 77 0.60 -1.21 11.47
N GLU A 78 1.72 -0.77 10.88
CA GLU A 78 1.70 0.10 9.70
C GLU A 78 0.94 -0.59 8.56
N THR A 79 0.04 0.13 7.90
CA THR A 79 -0.77 -0.43 6.81
C THR A 79 -0.45 0.25 5.49
N TYR A 80 0.02 -0.53 4.53
CA TYR A 80 0.23 -0.14 3.14
C TYR A 80 -0.98 -0.52 2.29
N THR A 81 -1.22 0.21 1.20
CA THR A 81 -2.18 -0.16 0.15
C THR A 81 -1.55 0.21 -1.18
N PHE A 82 -1.65 -0.68 -2.17
CA PHE A 82 -1.02 -0.50 -3.47
C PHE A 82 -2.04 -0.61 -4.59
N TYR A 83 -1.96 0.30 -5.55
CA TYR A 83 -2.58 0.18 -6.86
C TYR A 83 -1.47 0.17 -7.91
N TRP A 84 -1.65 -0.61 -8.97
CA TRP A 84 -0.70 -0.64 -10.09
C TRP A 84 -1.38 -1.12 -11.37
N GLU A 85 -0.95 -0.55 -12.49
CA GLU A 85 -1.33 -0.96 -13.85
C GLU A 85 -0.33 -1.94 -14.44
N ASN A 86 0.95 -1.80 -14.09
CA ASN A 86 2.03 -2.68 -14.54
C ASN A 86 2.89 -3.16 -13.35
N LYS A 87 3.64 -4.24 -13.60
CA LYS A 87 4.46 -4.89 -12.57
C LYS A 87 5.67 -4.06 -12.18
N ASP A 88 6.23 -3.29 -13.11
CA ASP A 88 7.46 -2.52 -12.88
C ASP A 88 7.22 -1.37 -11.90
N GLY A 89 6.09 -0.67 -12.01
CA GLY A 89 5.69 0.38 -11.07
C GLY A 89 5.47 -0.16 -9.66
N LEU A 90 4.80 -1.32 -9.53
CA LEU A 90 4.66 -1.99 -8.23
C LEU A 90 6.03 -2.38 -7.65
N LEU A 91 6.90 -2.95 -8.49
CA LEU A 91 8.24 -3.37 -8.08
C LEU A 91 9.09 -2.19 -7.60
N GLN A 92 8.97 -1.05 -8.28
CA GLN A 92 9.66 0.19 -7.91
C GLN A 92 9.19 0.67 -6.53
N LEU A 93 7.87 0.76 -6.30
CA LEU A 93 7.31 1.18 -5.01
C LEU A 93 7.69 0.26 -3.86
N LEU A 94 7.71 -1.07 -4.08
CA LEU A 94 8.07 -2.05 -3.05
C LEU A 94 9.57 -2.03 -2.70
N ARG A 95 10.43 -1.63 -3.64
CA ARG A 95 11.89 -1.58 -3.47
C ARG A 95 12.42 -0.22 -3.05
N GLU A 96 11.66 0.84 -3.26
CA GLU A 96 12.11 2.20 -2.96
C GLU A 96 12.44 2.32 -1.47
N ASP A 97 13.65 2.80 -1.22
CA ASP A 97 14.16 2.98 0.13
C ASP A 97 13.29 4.00 0.87
N LYS A 98 12.95 3.70 2.11
CA LYS A 98 12.09 4.53 2.98
C LYS A 98 10.62 4.61 2.57
N LEU A 99 10.16 3.90 1.53
CA LEU A 99 8.72 3.80 1.25
C LEU A 99 8.08 2.61 1.96
N VAL A 100 8.73 1.45 1.97
CA VAL A 100 8.28 0.28 2.72
C VAL A 100 9.35 -0.07 3.75
N ASP A 101 9.01 0.02 5.03
CA ASP A 101 9.91 -0.37 6.12
C ASP A 101 9.90 -1.90 6.31
N TRP A 102 10.70 -2.58 5.51
CA TRP A 102 10.91 -4.04 5.60
C TRP A 102 11.55 -4.48 6.93
N GLY A 103 12.05 -3.55 7.76
CA GLY A 103 12.54 -3.83 9.10
C GLY A 103 11.41 -4.08 10.12
N LYS A 104 10.18 -3.64 9.84
CA LYS A 104 9.05 -3.71 10.76
C LYS A 104 7.97 -4.68 10.33
N ASN A 105 7.10 -5.00 11.28
CA ASN A 105 5.82 -5.62 10.97
C ASN A 105 4.87 -4.60 10.35
N PHE A 106 4.31 -4.95 9.20
CA PHE A 106 3.33 -4.14 8.50
C PHE A 106 2.31 -5.03 7.79
N THR A 107 1.16 -4.46 7.48
CA THR A 107 0.05 -5.07 6.74
C THR A 107 -0.07 -4.42 5.36
N ILE A 108 -0.39 -5.20 4.32
CA ILE A 108 -0.72 -4.67 3.00
C ILE A 108 -2.20 -4.91 2.69
N ALA A 109 -3.05 -3.92 2.94
CA ALA A 109 -4.48 -4.04 2.77
C ALA A 109 -4.91 -4.05 1.29
N ALA A 110 -6.00 -4.79 1.03
CA ALA A 110 -6.72 -4.83 -0.25
C ALA A 110 -5.86 -5.24 -1.47
N PHE A 111 -4.77 -5.97 -1.23
CA PHE A 111 -3.80 -6.31 -2.26
C PHE A 111 -4.36 -7.34 -3.24
N SER A 112 -4.25 -7.06 -4.54
CA SER A 112 -4.73 -8.00 -5.58
C SER A 112 -3.83 -9.23 -5.69
N GLU A 113 -4.43 -10.41 -5.80
CA GLU A 113 -3.73 -11.68 -6.03
C GLU A 113 -2.80 -11.64 -7.26
N LYS A 114 -3.14 -10.83 -8.27
CA LYS A 114 -2.32 -10.64 -9.47
C LYS A 114 -0.93 -10.07 -9.17
N GLY A 115 -0.76 -9.41 -8.02
CA GLY A 115 0.50 -8.84 -7.55
C GLY A 115 1.37 -9.82 -6.75
N LEU A 116 0.83 -10.98 -6.33
CA LEU A 116 1.56 -11.92 -5.48
C LEU A 116 2.89 -12.39 -6.07
N PRO A 117 3.02 -12.67 -7.38
CA PRO A 117 4.32 -13.05 -7.93
C PRO A 117 5.38 -11.95 -7.75
N VAL A 118 4.99 -10.68 -7.87
CA VAL A 118 5.88 -9.52 -7.67
C VAL A 118 6.21 -9.38 -6.18
N LEU A 119 5.21 -9.45 -5.31
CA LEU A 119 5.40 -9.36 -3.86
C LEU A 119 6.30 -10.50 -3.34
N ASN A 120 6.07 -11.74 -3.78
CA ASN A 120 6.89 -12.90 -3.45
C ASN A 120 8.35 -12.73 -3.88
N HIS A 121 8.57 -12.16 -5.07
CA HIS A 121 9.91 -11.87 -5.55
C HIS A 121 10.61 -10.85 -4.63
N VAL A 122 9.93 -9.76 -4.27
CA VAL A 122 10.51 -8.75 -3.37
C VAL A 122 10.73 -9.30 -1.96
N CYS A 123 9.78 -10.04 -1.39
CA CYS A 123 9.95 -10.67 -0.07
C CYS A 123 11.22 -11.52 -0.01
N ARG A 124 11.49 -12.34 -1.03
CA ARG A 124 12.72 -13.14 -1.12
C ARG A 124 13.98 -12.28 -1.15
N GLN A 125 13.97 -11.18 -1.90
CA GLN A 125 15.10 -10.23 -1.95
C GLN A 125 15.33 -9.55 -0.60
N MET A 126 14.26 -9.26 0.14
CA MET A 126 14.30 -8.62 1.46
C MET A 126 14.49 -9.63 2.62
N GLY A 127 14.71 -10.92 2.33
CA GLY A 127 14.86 -11.96 3.35
C GLY A 127 13.60 -12.23 4.19
N LYS A 128 12.41 -11.99 3.62
CA LYS A 128 11.11 -12.16 4.27
C LYS A 128 10.37 -13.38 3.73
N PRO A 129 9.50 -14.02 4.54
CA PRO A 129 8.64 -15.09 4.04
C PRO A 129 7.73 -14.58 2.92
N ALA A 130 7.46 -15.43 1.93
CA ALA A 130 6.49 -15.11 0.89
C ALA A 130 5.06 -15.23 1.49
N PRO A 131 4.14 -14.27 1.22
CA PRO A 131 2.74 -14.43 1.59
C PRO A 131 2.15 -15.69 0.97
N GLN A 132 1.51 -16.53 1.79
CA GLN A 132 0.71 -17.66 1.35
C GLN A 132 -0.73 -17.19 1.05
N GLN A 133 -1.47 -17.94 0.24
CA GLN A 133 -2.84 -17.60 -0.14
C GLN A 133 -3.77 -17.48 1.07
N ASP A 134 -3.54 -18.28 2.11
CA ASP A 134 -4.29 -18.25 3.37
C ASP A 134 -4.02 -16.99 4.20
N ASN A 135 -2.93 -16.28 3.93
CA ASN A 135 -2.63 -14.98 4.53
C ASN A 135 -3.43 -13.85 3.84
N LEU A 136 -4.18 -14.16 2.78
CA LEU A 136 -4.95 -13.21 2.00
C LEU A 136 -6.42 -13.26 2.42
N VAL A 137 -6.77 -12.59 3.51
CA VAL A 137 -8.18 -12.33 3.80
C VAL A 137 -8.71 -11.39 2.71
N GLN A 138 -9.62 -11.88 1.87
CA GLN A 138 -10.12 -11.18 0.67
C GLN A 138 -10.74 -9.79 0.96
N VAL A 139 -11.03 -9.49 2.23
CA VAL A 139 -11.59 -8.19 2.64
C VAL A 139 -10.52 -7.26 3.21
N HIS A 140 -9.40 -7.80 3.70
CA HIS A 140 -8.34 -7.08 4.40
C HIS A 140 -7.05 -7.90 4.28
N THR A 141 -6.36 -7.84 3.14
CA THR A 141 -5.10 -8.57 3.06
C THR A 141 -4.17 -8.08 4.19
N ALA A 142 -3.85 -8.96 5.13
CA ALA A 142 -3.03 -8.66 6.30
C ALA A 142 -1.81 -9.56 6.19
N PHE A 143 -0.73 -9.01 5.65
CA PHE A 143 0.57 -9.67 5.73
C PHE A 143 1.12 -9.39 7.13
N HIS A 144 1.66 -10.41 7.80
CA HIS A 144 2.37 -10.25 9.07
C HIS A 144 3.73 -10.91 8.88
N PRO A 145 4.81 -10.15 8.65
CA PRO A 145 6.11 -10.73 8.33
C PRO A 145 6.77 -11.48 9.49
N ASN A 146 6.20 -11.42 10.70
CA ASN A 146 6.64 -12.19 11.86
C ASN A 146 5.49 -13.06 12.42
N VAL A 147 5.29 -14.25 11.84
CA VAL A 147 4.63 -15.33 12.56
C VAL A 147 5.74 -16.09 13.28
N LEU A 148 5.90 -15.84 14.59
CA LEU A 148 6.64 -16.79 15.42
C LEU A 148 5.95 -18.15 15.29
N PRO A 149 6.69 -19.26 15.17
CA PRO A 149 6.06 -20.57 15.13
C PRO A 149 5.17 -20.70 16.36
N ALA A 150 3.93 -21.15 16.14
CA ALA A 150 3.04 -21.54 17.23
C ALA A 150 3.82 -22.53 18.09
N THR A 151 4.25 -22.09 19.28
CA THR A 151 4.70 -23.03 20.29
C THR A 151 3.44 -23.71 20.79
N ASP A 152 3.23 -24.96 20.37
CA ASP A 152 2.33 -25.88 21.04
C ASP A 152 2.63 -25.85 22.55
N ARG A 153 1.66 -25.40 23.33
CA ARG A 153 1.55 -25.64 24.77
C ARG A 153 0.10 -25.86 25.12
#